data_AF-A0A367LU68-F1
#
_entry.id   AF-A0A367LU68-F1
#
_cell.length_a   1.000
_cell.length_b   1.000
_cell.length_c   1.000
_cell.angle_alpha   90.00
_cell.angle_beta   90.00
_cell.angle_gamma   90.00
#
_symmetry.space_group_name_H-M   'P 1'
#
loop_
_entity.id
_entity.type
_entity.pdbx_description
1 polymer ?
#
loop_
_entity_poly.entity_id
_entity_poly.type
_entity_poly.pdbx_seq_one_letter_code
_entity_poly.pdbx_strand_id
1 'polypeptide(L)'
;IPGFRPGKVPMSVIRQRYEASARQEAMGDLIQETFYEAVVEQKLNPAGSPSVEPKSFEKGKDLEYIATFEVFPEFTVSGLEDIKVERLQA
;
A
#
# COMPACT_ATOMS: atom_id res chain seq x y z
N ILE A 1 -9.20 -8.78 -29.54
CA ILE A 1 -10.33 -7.95 -30.02
C ILE A 1 -10.77 -8.49 -31.38
N PRO A 2 -12.04 -8.90 -31.56
CA PRO A 2 -12.53 -9.41 -32.84
C PRO A 2 -12.42 -8.33 -33.92
N GLY A 3 -11.87 -8.67 -35.09
CA GLY A 3 -11.78 -7.78 -36.25
C GLY A 3 -10.40 -7.17 -36.55
N PHE A 4 -9.40 -7.34 -35.68
CA PHE A 4 -8.04 -6.86 -35.93
C PHE A 4 -7.04 -8.01 -36.08
N ARG A 5 -6.11 -7.88 -37.03
CA ARG A 5 -4.94 -8.77 -37.12
C ARG A 5 -4.15 -8.68 -35.80
N PRO A 6 -3.76 -9.81 -35.18
CA PRO A 6 -2.97 -9.80 -33.96
C PRO A 6 -1.78 -8.84 -34.06
N GLY A 7 -1.64 -7.92 -33.10
CA GLY A 7 -0.59 -6.88 -33.07
C GLY A 7 -0.86 -5.59 -33.85
N LYS A 8 -1.95 -5.49 -34.63
CA LYS A 8 -2.30 -4.29 -35.42
C LYS A 8 -3.54 -3.56 -34.87
N VAL A 9 -3.84 -3.72 -33.59
CA VAL A 9 -4.94 -3.00 -32.94
C VAL A 9 -4.50 -1.56 -32.66
N PRO A 10 -5.28 -0.54 -33.07
CA PRO A 10 -5.01 0.84 -32.68
C PRO A 10 -5.10 1.04 -31.15
N MET A 11 -4.14 1.76 -30.59
CA MET A 11 -4.11 2.10 -29.15
C MET A 11 -5.38 2.82 -28.68
N SER A 12 -6.05 3.56 -29.57
CA SER A 12 -7.33 4.23 -29.28
C SER A 12 -8.45 3.25 -28.90
N VAL A 13 -8.53 2.10 -29.57
CA VAL A 13 -9.57 1.08 -29.34
C VAL A 13 -9.29 0.33 -28.03
N ILE A 14 -8.01 0.06 -27.73
CA ILE A 14 -7.60 -0.55 -26.47
C ILE A 14 -7.91 0.40 -25.31
N ARG A 15 -7.52 1.68 -25.44
CA ARG A 15 -7.81 2.71 -24.45
C ARG A 15 -9.30 2.82 -24.19
N GLN A 16 -10.14 2.91 -25.23
CA GLN A 16 -11.59 3.02 -25.03
C GLN A 16 -12.21 1.85 -24.23
N ARG A 17 -11.70 0.63 -24.40
CA ARG A 17 -12.24 -0.56 -23.71
C ARG A 17 -11.64 -0.81 -22.33
N TYR A 18 -10.36 -0.48 -22.14
CA TYR A 18 -9.60 -0.90 -20.97
C TYR A 18 -9.06 0.27 -20.13
N GLU A 19 -9.18 1.53 -20.57
CA GLU A 19 -8.64 2.69 -19.84
C GLU A 19 -9.21 2.81 -18.42
N ALA A 20 -10.53 2.63 -18.25
CA ALA A 20 -11.14 2.74 -16.94
C ALA A 20 -10.65 1.65 -15.99
N SER A 21 -10.66 0.39 -16.43
CA SER A 21 -10.25 -0.77 -15.63
C SER A 21 -8.76 -0.76 -15.33
N ALA A 22 -7.91 -0.53 -16.34
CA ALA A 22 -6.46 -0.47 -16.16
C ALA A 22 -6.05 0.67 -15.24
N ARG A 23 -6.75 1.81 -15.28
CA ARG A 23 -6.50 2.93 -14.36
C ARG A 23 -6.88 2.60 -12.93
N GLN A 24 -7.98 1.87 -12.73
CA GLN A 24 -8.42 1.48 -11.39
C GLN A 24 -7.47 0.45 -10.76
N GLU A 25 -6.98 -0.49 -11.56
CA GLU A 25 -5.98 -1.48 -11.16
C GLU A 25 -4.64 -0.81 -10.83
N ALA A 26 -4.10 -0.01 -11.76
CA ALA A 26 -2.85 0.72 -11.54
C ALA A 26 -2.92 1.67 -10.33
N MET A 27 -4.09 2.22 -10.02
CA MET A 27 -4.29 3.06 -8.84
C MET A 27 -4.20 2.24 -7.54
N GLY A 28 -4.82 1.06 -7.49
CA GLY A 28 -4.72 0.18 -6.33
C GLY A 28 -3.28 -0.23 -6.06
N ASP A 29 -2.56 -0.58 -7.12
CA ASP A 29 -1.14 -0.95 -7.06
C ASP A 29 -0.29 0.24 -6.57
N LEU A 30 -0.48 1.43 -7.16
CA LEU A 30 0.25 2.63 -6.76
C LEU A 30 0.02 2.98 -5.29
N ILE A 31 -1.24 2.98 -4.83
CA ILE A 31 -1.57 3.27 -3.43
C ILE A 31 -0.85 2.31 -2.48
N GLN A 32 -0.82 1.03 -2.81
CA GLN A 32 -0.19 0.01 -1.99
C GLN A 32 1.34 0.18 -1.96
N GLU A 33 1.95 0.44 -3.12
CA GLU A 33 3.38 0.68 -3.26
C GLU A 33 3.82 1.95 -2.52
N THR A 34 3.18 3.08 -2.79
CA THR A 34 3.54 4.37 -2.17
C THR A 34 3.23 4.39 -0.67
N PHE A 35 2.22 3.64 -0.21
CA PHE A 35 1.99 3.45 1.22
C PHE A 35 3.14 2.67 1.87
N TYR A 36 3.57 1.56 1.27
CA TYR A 36 4.67 0.76 1.80
C TYR A 36 5.98 1.56 1.83
N GLU A 37 6.29 2.29 0.76
CA GLU A 37 7.45 3.17 0.70
C GLU A 37 7.42 4.22 1.81
N ALA A 38 6.28 4.91 2.01
CA ALA A 38 6.15 5.93 3.06
C ALA A 38 6.31 5.35 4.48
N VAL A 39 5.77 4.15 4.74
CA VAL A 39 5.91 3.46 6.03
C VAL A 39 7.38 3.10 6.30
N VAL A 40 8.09 2.60 5.28
CA VAL A 40 9.51 2.25 5.39
C VAL A 40 10.37 3.50 5.59
N GLU A 41 10.13 4.56 4.82
CA GLU A 41 10.87 5.83 4.93
C GLU A 41 10.71 6.47 6.31
N GLN A 42 9.49 6.45 6.85
CA GLN A 42 9.20 6.98 8.19
C GLN A 42 9.47 5.99 9.33
N LYS A 43 9.93 4.78 9.03
CA LYS A 43 10.16 3.68 9.99
C LYS A 43 8.98 3.42 10.92
N LEU A 44 7.77 3.60 10.41
CA LEU A 44 6.57 3.33 11.17
C LEU A 44 6.30 1.84 11.15
N ASN A 45 5.88 1.28 12.28
CA ASN A 45 5.42 -0.11 12.36
C ASN A 45 3.89 -0.07 12.52
N PRO A 46 3.12 -0.23 11.43
CA PRO A 46 1.67 -0.25 11.49
C PRO A 46 1.22 -1.46 12.30
N ALA A 47 0.32 -1.24 13.27
CA ALA A 47 -0.26 -2.31 14.08
C ALA A 47 -1.35 -3.11 13.35
N GLY A 48 -1.82 -2.60 12.20
CA GLY A 48 -2.84 -3.25 11.39
C GLY A 48 -2.89 -2.71 9.97
N SER A 49 -3.86 -3.24 9.21
CA SER A 49 -4.12 -2.79 7.85
C SER A 49 -4.56 -1.32 7.85
N PRO A 50 -3.97 -0.46 7.00
CA PRO A 50 -4.40 0.93 6.88
C PRO A 50 -5.80 1.04 6.27
N SER A 51 -6.57 2.04 6.69
CA SER A 51 -7.76 2.49 5.98
C SER A 51 -7.35 3.53 4.96
N VAL A 52 -7.60 3.27 3.67
CA VAL A 52 -7.26 4.19 2.58
C VAL A 52 -8.51 4.84 2.02
N GLU A 53 -8.54 6.17 2.03
CA GLU A 53 -9.60 6.99 1.45
C GLU A 53 -9.06 7.82 0.27
N PRO A 54 -9.52 7.57 -0.97
CA PRO A 54 -9.12 8.38 -2.12
C PRO A 54 -9.83 9.74 -2.10
N LYS A 55 -9.06 10.82 -2.22
CA LYS A 55 -9.57 12.22 -2.21
C LYS A 55 -9.80 12.78 -3.62
N SER A 56 -8.94 12.43 -4.57
CA SER A 56 -9.00 12.94 -5.96
C SER A 56 -8.88 11.79 -6.96
N PHE A 57 -9.87 11.67 -7.86
CA PHE A 57 -9.91 10.68 -8.94
C PHE A 57 -10.26 11.31 -10.30
N GLU A 58 -9.70 12.49 -10.58
CA GLU A 58 -9.91 13.14 -11.87
C GLU A 58 -8.84 12.79 -12.90
N LYS A 59 -9.27 12.64 -14.15
CA LYS A 59 -8.39 12.30 -15.27
C LYS A 59 -7.43 13.48 -15.53
N GLY A 60 -6.13 13.24 -15.38
CA GLY A 60 -5.08 14.25 -15.60
C GLY A 60 -4.78 15.14 -14.40
N LYS A 61 -5.33 14.81 -13.22
CA LYS A 61 -4.90 15.39 -11.94
C LYS A 61 -4.08 14.36 -11.17
N ASP A 62 -3.27 14.86 -10.24
CA ASP A 62 -2.48 14.02 -9.35
C ASP A 62 -3.39 13.18 -8.44
N LEU A 63 -2.90 11.99 -8.10
CA LEU A 63 -3.58 11.08 -7.20
C LEU A 63 -3.34 11.53 -5.76
N GLU A 64 -4.42 11.88 -5.06
CA GLU A 64 -4.38 12.19 -3.63
C GLU A 64 -5.20 11.15 -2.86
N TYR A 65 -4.58 10.55 -1.85
CA TYR A 65 -5.23 9.61 -0.94
C TYR A 65 -4.77 9.85 0.51
N ILE A 66 -5.62 9.49 1.47
CA ILE A 66 -5.31 9.52 2.89
C ILE A 66 -5.24 8.09 3.38
N ALA A 67 -4.12 7.70 3.99
CA ALA A 67 -3.95 6.42 4.66
C ALA A 67 -3.92 6.63 6.17
N THR A 68 -4.93 6.11 6.87
CA THR A 68 -5.03 6.18 8.33
C THR A 68 -4.68 4.82 8.92
N PHE A 69 -3.71 4.77 9.83
CA PHE A 69 -3.29 3.55 10.50
C PHE A 69 -2.81 3.83 11.92
N GLU A 70 -2.85 2.80 12.76
CA GLU A 70 -2.32 2.85 14.12
C GLU A 70 -0.87 2.36 14.11
N VAL A 71 -0.02 2.98 14.93
CA VAL A 71 1.40 2.63 15.06
C VAL A 71 1.66 2.00 16.43
N PHE A 72 2.54 1.00 16.48
CA PHE A 72 2.98 0.45 17.76
C PHE A 72 3.70 1.53 18.58
N PRO A 73 3.42 1.61 19.89
CA PRO A 73 4.20 2.47 20.77
C PRO A 73 5.62 1.93 20.92
N GLU A 74 6.60 2.82 20.95
CA GLU A 74 7.95 2.46 21.36
C GLU A 74 7.96 2.24 22.89
N PHE A 75 8.19 1.01 23.34
CA PHE A 75 8.39 0.71 24.75
C PHE A 75 9.86 0.37 25.01
N THR A 76 10.47 1.07 25.94
CA THR A 76 11.78 0.71 26.52
C THR A 76 11.54 -0.09 27.79
N VAL A 77 11.95 -1.36 27.78
CA VAL A 77 11.88 -2.21 28.97
C VAL A 77 12.99 -1.81 29.95
N SER A 78 12.62 -1.09 31.01
CA SER A 78 13.48 -0.82 32.16
C SER A 78 13.23 -1.86 33.27
N GLY A 79 14.28 -2.45 33.85
CA GLY A 79 14.16 -3.33 35.03
C GLY A 79 14.40 -4.84 34.81
N LEU A 80 15.01 -5.23 33.69
CA LEU A 80 15.43 -6.63 33.44
C LEU A 80 16.58 -7.10 34.36
N GLU A 81 17.24 -6.18 35.06
CA GLU A 81 18.41 -6.43 35.90
C GLU A 81 18.04 -7.10 37.24
N ASP A 82 16.81 -6.91 37.73
CA ASP A 82 16.35 -7.45 39.02
C ASP A 82 15.69 -8.83 38.91
N ILE A 83 15.50 -9.36 37.69
CA ILE A 83 14.83 -10.64 37.46
C ILE A 83 15.83 -11.78 37.65
N LYS A 84 15.91 -12.30 38.88
CA LYS A 84 16.64 -13.54 39.18
C LYS A 84 15.85 -14.76 38.68
N VAL A 85 16.38 -15.42 37.66
CA VAL A 85 15.83 -16.68 37.12
C VAL A 85 16.51 -17.86 37.81
N GLU A 86 15.77 -18.63 38.61
CA GLU A 86 16.27 -19.85 39.22
C GLU A 86 15.97 -21.04 38.30
N ARG A 87 17.01 -21.65 37.72
CA ARG A 87 16.90 -22.89 36.94
C ARG A 87 16.79 -24.07 37.90
N LEU A 88 15.61 -24.68 37.98
CA LEU A 88 15.48 -26.04 38.53
C LEU A 88 16.10 -27.03 37.54
N GLN A 89 17.31 -27.48 37.84
CA GLN A 89 17.90 -28.65 37.18
C GLN A 89 17.20 -29.91 37.73
N ALA A 90 16.60 -30.68 36.82
CA ALA A 90 16.10 -32.03 37.08
C ALA A 90 17.25 -33.05 37.07
#